data_AF-A0A6J1U5D6-F1
#
_entry.id   AF-A0A6J1U5D6-F1
#
_cell.length_a   1.000
_cell.length_b   1.000
_cell.length_c   1.000
_cell.angle_alpha   90.00
_cell.angle_beta   90.00
_cell.angle_gamma   90.00
#
_symmetry.space_group_name_H-M   'P 1'
#
loop_
_entity.id
_entity.type
_entity.pdbx_description
1 polymer ?
#
loop_
_entity_poly.entity_id
_entity_poly.type
_entity_poly.pdbx_seq_one_letter_code
_entity_poly.pdbx_strand_id
1 'polypeptide(L)'
;MAQRVQSIQEFLQDSFVPLVAALCSEEAERITRKNNLGFCELVKPFCRLTSEVHMRDPNNQLHIIKNLKIAVNNIITQPPQPGAIRKILNDVVTVSQPAEGLLANVITAGDYDLNISES
;
A
#
# COMPACT_ATOMS: atom_id res chain seq x y z
N MET A 1 -24.49 -20.04 -15.55
CA MET A 1 -23.57 -19.18 -14.78
C MET A 1 -22.29 -19.97 -14.57
N ALA A 2 -21.13 -19.46 -14.99
CA ALA A 2 -19.87 -20.21 -14.92
C ALA A 2 -19.27 -20.10 -13.51
N GLN A 3 -19.31 -21.20 -12.75
CA GLN A 3 -18.62 -21.30 -11.47
C GLN A 3 -17.13 -21.52 -11.77
N ARG A 4 -16.33 -20.44 -11.68
CA ARG A 4 -14.89 -20.52 -11.94
C ARG A 4 -14.25 -21.28 -10.77
N VAL A 5 -13.88 -22.54 -11.02
CA VAL A 5 -13.09 -23.35 -10.08
C VAL A 5 -11.64 -22.87 -10.17
N GLN A 6 -11.29 -21.80 -9.44
CA GLN A 6 -9.90 -21.38 -9.30
C GLN A 6 -9.24 -22.20 -8.21
N SER A 7 -7.98 -22.57 -8.39
CA SER A 7 -7.20 -23.15 -7.30
C SER A 7 -6.99 -22.12 -6.19
N ILE A 8 -6.82 -22.59 -4.95
CA ILE A 8 -6.51 -21.70 -3.80
C ILE A 8 -5.25 -20.87 -4.08
N GLN A 9 -4.27 -21.47 -4.76
CA GLN A 9 -3.03 -20.79 -5.13
C GLN A 9 -3.27 -19.63 -6.11
N GLU A 10 -4.09 -19.85 -7.14
CA GLU A 10 -4.46 -18.78 -8.08
C GLU A 10 -5.27 -17.69 -7.40
N PHE A 11 -6.17 -18.05 -6.49
CA PHE A 11 -6.92 -17.09 -5.70
C PHE A 11 -5.99 -16.20 -4.87
N LEU A 12 -5.06 -16.80 -4.13
CA LEU A 12 -4.09 -16.04 -3.33
C LEU A 12 -3.23 -15.12 -4.19
N GLN A 13 -2.74 -15.60 -5.34
CA GLN A 13 -1.99 -14.77 -6.28
C GLN A 13 -2.82 -13.61 -6.85
N ASP A 14 -4.12 -13.81 -7.07
CA ASP A 14 -5.01 -12.78 -7.58
C ASP A 14 -5.44 -11.75 -6.52
N SER A 15 -5.52 -12.16 -5.26
CA SER A 15 -5.88 -11.32 -4.11
C SER A 15 -4.71 -10.49 -3.59
N PHE A 16 -3.49 -11.04 -3.58
CA PHE A 16 -2.31 -10.43 -2.98
C PHE A 16 -1.26 -10.09 -4.03
N VAL A 17 -1.61 -9.17 -4.92
CA VAL A 17 -0.71 -8.73 -5.98
C VAL A 17 0.25 -7.65 -5.48
N PRO A 18 1.51 -7.63 -5.95
CA PRO A 18 2.43 -6.53 -5.69
C PRO A 18 1.83 -5.20 -6.16
N LEU A 19 1.87 -4.21 -5.27
CA LEU A 19 1.42 -2.85 -5.56
C LEU A 19 2.58 -2.05 -6.14
N VAL A 20 2.33 -1.42 -7.28
CA VAL A 20 3.28 -0.55 -7.97
C VAL A 20 2.67 0.84 -8.05
N ALA A 21 3.38 1.82 -7.51
CA ALA A 21 2.97 3.20 -7.59
C ALA A 21 3.56 3.81 -8.88
N ALA A 22 2.73 4.48 -9.68
CA ALA A 22 3.13 5.09 -10.95
C ALA A 22 3.01 6.61 -10.90
N LEU A 23 4.04 7.27 -11.42
CA LEU A 23 4.02 8.68 -11.80
C LEU A 23 3.97 8.75 -13.32
N CYS A 24 3.11 9.62 -13.83
CA CYS A 24 3.05 9.91 -15.25
C CYS A 24 3.14 11.42 -15.49
N SER A 25 3.58 11.81 -16.68
CA SER A 25 3.58 13.21 -17.08
C SER A 25 2.15 13.70 -17.29
N GLU A 26 1.93 15.01 -17.14
CA GLU A 26 0.62 15.62 -17.39
C GLU A 26 0.11 15.34 -18.81
N GLU A 27 1.02 15.29 -19.80
CA GLU A 27 0.67 14.97 -21.18
C GLU A 27 0.18 13.53 -21.34
N ALA A 28 0.81 12.56 -20.66
CA ALA A 28 0.34 11.17 -20.65
C ALA A 28 -1.06 11.05 -20.01
N GLU A 29 -1.28 11.74 -18.89
CA GLU A 29 -2.58 11.80 -18.22
C GLU A 29 -3.64 12.50 -19.10
N ARG A 30 -3.26 13.55 -19.83
CA ARG A 30 -4.14 14.25 -20.77
C ARG A 30 -4.55 13.36 -21.96
N ILE A 31 -3.61 12.61 -22.53
CA ILE A 31 -3.89 11.71 -23.66
C ILE A 31 -4.79 10.56 -23.21
N THR A 32 -4.52 9.94 -22.06
CA THR A 32 -5.33 8.84 -21.53
C THR A 32 -6.76 9.27 -21.22
N ARG A 33 -6.95 10.48 -20.68
CA ARG A 33 -8.28 11.08 -20.44
C ARG A 33 -9.14 11.25 -21.69
N LYS A 34 -8.57 11.28 -22.90
CA LYS A 34 -9.36 11.26 -24.15
C LYS A 34 -10.18 9.97 -24.30
N ASN A 35 -9.78 8.90 -23.61
CA ASN A 35 -10.49 7.62 -23.55
C ASN A 35 -11.35 7.48 -22.29
N ASN A 36 -11.56 8.57 -21.53
CA ASN A 36 -12.25 8.58 -20.23
C ASN A 36 -11.61 7.66 -19.18
N LEU A 37 -10.30 7.43 -19.27
CA LEU A 37 -9.51 6.63 -18.34
C LEU A 37 -8.31 7.45 -17.83
N GLY A 38 -7.95 7.30 -16.56
CA GLY A 38 -6.65 7.77 -16.08
C GLY A 38 -5.49 6.91 -16.56
N PHE A 39 -4.24 7.38 -16.48
CA PHE A 39 -3.09 6.63 -16.98
C PHE A 39 -3.00 5.21 -16.40
N CYS A 40 -3.10 5.08 -15.08
CA CYS A 40 -3.03 3.78 -14.42
C CYS A 40 -4.17 2.85 -14.86
N GLU A 41 -5.35 3.39 -15.16
CA GLU A 41 -6.50 2.61 -15.61
C GLU A 41 -6.32 2.08 -17.02
N LEU A 42 -5.75 2.88 -17.91
CA LEU A 42 -5.42 2.47 -19.26
C LEU A 42 -4.39 1.33 -19.28
N VAL A 43 -3.46 1.32 -18.30
CA VAL A 43 -2.40 0.29 -18.20
C VAL A 43 -2.90 -1.02 -17.60
N LYS A 44 -4.01 -1.02 -16.84
CA LYS A 44 -4.55 -2.22 -16.15
C LYS A 44 -4.58 -3.51 -16.99
N PRO A 45 -5.00 -3.51 -18.26
CA PRO A 45 -5.05 -4.73 -19.08
C PRO A 45 -3.68 -5.39 -19.28
N PHE A 46 -2.59 -4.62 -19.17
CA PHE A 46 -1.22 -5.07 -19.38
C PHE A 46 -0.53 -5.50 -18.07
N CYS A 47 -1.21 -5.37 -16.92
CA CYS A 47 -0.65 -5.69 -15.61
C CYS A 47 -0.61 -7.19 -15.27
N ARG A 48 -1.14 -8.05 -16.15
CA ARG A 48 -1.07 -9.51 -16.01
C ARG A 48 -0.31 -10.11 -17.18
N LEU A 49 0.74 -10.84 -16.87
CA LEU A 49 1.50 -11.60 -17.85
C LEU A 49 0.95 -13.03 -17.93
N THR A 50 0.71 -13.48 -19.16
CA THR A 50 0.34 -14.87 -19.47
C THR A 50 1.57 -15.74 -19.71
N SER A 51 2.71 -15.12 -20.01
CA SER A 51 4.00 -15.79 -20.19
C SER A 51 4.70 -16.05 -18.86
N GLU A 52 5.58 -17.05 -18.83
CA GLU A 52 6.47 -17.31 -17.71
C GLU A 52 7.56 -16.24 -17.63
N VAL A 53 7.82 -15.75 -16.42
CA VAL A 53 8.87 -14.76 -16.13
C VAL A 53 10.02 -15.48 -15.43
N HIS A 54 11.24 -15.21 -15.90
CA HIS A 54 12.46 -15.74 -15.29
C HIS A 54 13.18 -14.61 -14.56
N MET A 55 13.37 -14.77 -13.25
CA MET A 55 14.04 -13.78 -12.39
C MET A 55 15.18 -14.46 -11.64
N ARG A 56 16.29 -13.75 -11.41
CA ARG A 56 17.34 -14.21 -10.50
C ARG A 56 17.30 -13.41 -9.21
N ASP A 57 17.47 -14.10 -8.09
CA ASP A 57 17.63 -13.43 -6.80
C ASP A 57 19.08 -12.95 -6.58
N PRO A 58 19.38 -12.23 -5.49
CA PRO A 58 20.75 -11.78 -5.19
C PRO A 58 21.77 -12.91 -5.00
N ASN A 59 21.33 -14.13 -4.70
CA ASN A 59 22.17 -15.33 -4.61
C ASN A 59 22.37 -16.02 -5.97
N ASN A 60 21.89 -15.40 -7.05
CA ASN A 60 21.93 -15.91 -8.43
C ASN A 60 21.08 -17.18 -8.64
N GLN A 61 20.12 -17.46 -7.77
CA GLN A 61 19.15 -18.55 -7.95
C GLN A 61 18.07 -18.14 -8.96
N LEU A 62 17.76 -19.02 -9.92
CA LEU A 62 16.72 -18.79 -10.93
C LEU A 62 15.32 -19.13 -10.37
N HIS A 63 14.42 -18.16 -10.45
CA HIS A 63 13.00 -18.27 -10.08
C HIS A 63 12.13 -18.15 -11.33
N ILE A 64 11.21 -19.11 -11.51
CA ILE A 64 10.23 -19.10 -12.60
C ILE A 64 8.88 -18.70 -12.01
N ILE A 65 8.35 -17.56 -12.45
CA ILE A 65 7.08 -17.00 -11.98
C ILE A 65 6.05 -17.14 -13.10
N LYS A 66 5.00 -17.92 -12.83
CA LYS A 66 3.85 -18.07 -13.73
C LYS A 66 2.74 -17.11 -13.30
N ASN A 67 1.95 -16.63 -14.26
CA ASN A 67 0.78 -15.78 -14.02
C ASN A 67 1.09 -14.51 -13.20
N LEU A 68 2.25 -13.88 -13.44
CA LEU A 68 2.63 -12.67 -12.72
C LEU A 68 1.59 -11.58 -12.96
N LYS A 69 1.06 -11.04 -11.88
CA LYS A 69 0.10 -9.95 -11.87
C LYS A 69 0.57 -8.88 -10.90
N ILE A 70 0.49 -7.62 -11.31
CA ILE A 70 0.74 -6.46 -10.48
C ILE A 70 -0.51 -5.58 -10.42
N ALA A 71 -0.62 -4.72 -9.41
CA ALA A 71 -1.60 -3.65 -9.40
C ALA A 71 -0.87 -2.31 -9.46
N VAL A 72 -1.15 -1.54 -10.52
CA VAL A 72 -0.58 -0.22 -10.73
C VAL A 72 -1.56 0.84 -10.26
N ASN A 73 -1.12 1.71 -9.36
CA ASN A 73 -1.91 2.79 -8.78
C ASN A 73 -1.20 4.13 -8.94
N ASN A 74 -1.98 5.21 -9.01
CA ASN A 74 -1.42 6.55 -9.11
C ASN A 74 -0.80 6.97 -7.77
N ILE A 75 0.31 7.70 -7.80
CA ILE A 75 0.84 8.32 -6.58
C ILE A 75 0.02 9.55 -6.25
N ILE A 76 -0.66 9.54 -5.10
CA ILE A 76 -1.29 10.75 -4.54
C ILE A 76 -0.18 11.54 -3.85
N THR A 77 0.33 12.56 -4.53
CA THR A 77 1.35 13.47 -3.99
C THR A 77 0.73 14.69 -3.31
N GLN A 78 -0.59 14.90 -3.43
CA GLN A 78 -1.25 16.03 -2.79
C GLN A 78 -1.30 15.82 -1.27
N PRO A 79 -0.79 16.77 -0.47
CA PRO A 79 -0.89 16.68 0.97
C PRO A 79 -2.36 16.70 1.39
N PRO A 80 -2.78 15.93 2.41
CA PRO A 80 -4.14 15.98 2.90
C PRO A 80 -4.50 17.41 3.34
N GLN A 81 -5.79 17.76 3.22
CA GLN A 81 -6.30 19.05 3.72
C GLN A 81 -5.88 19.26 5.19
N PRO A 82 -5.46 20.47 5.61
CA PRO A 82 -4.99 20.71 6.98
C PRO A 82 -5.97 20.24 8.07
N GLY A 83 -7.29 20.36 7.81
CA GLY A 83 -8.32 19.86 8.71
C GLY A 83 -8.34 18.33 8.85
N ALA A 84 -8.09 17.61 7.76
CA ALA A 84 -7.97 16.15 7.78
C ALA A 84 -6.72 15.71 8.55
N ILE A 85 -5.60 16.42 8.38
CA ILE A 85 -4.37 16.17 9.15
C ILE A 85 -4.64 16.35 10.65
N ARG A 86 -5.26 17.48 11.04
CA ARG A 86 -5.61 17.74 12.45
C ARG A 86 -6.52 16.67 13.03
N LYS A 87 -7.52 16.23 12.26
CA LYS A 87 -8.41 15.14 12.69
C LYS A 87 -7.64 13.85 12.91
N ILE A 88 -6.84 13.40 11.94
CA ILE A 88 -6.04 12.17 12.06
C ILE A 88 -5.12 12.25 13.29
N LEU A 89 -4.44 13.38 13.49
CA LEU A 89 -3.58 13.57 14.66
C LEU A 89 -4.38 13.55 15.96
N ASN A 90 -5.54 14.20 16.01
CA ASN A 90 -6.40 14.19 17.19
C ASN A 90 -6.93 12.78 17.51
N ASP A 91 -7.35 12.04 16.50
CA ASP A 91 -7.80 10.65 16.64
C ASP A 91 -6.66 9.79 17.21
N VAL A 92 -5.44 9.91 16.66
CA VAL A 92 -4.24 9.20 17.15
C VAL A 92 -3.91 9.58 18.59
N VAL A 93 -3.92 10.88 18.93
CA VAL A 93 -3.64 11.34 20.31
C VAL A 93 -4.68 10.81 21.27
N THR A 94 -5.96 10.82 20.90
CA THR A 94 -7.07 10.38 21.75
C THR A 94 -6.96 8.88 22.07
N VAL A 95 -6.62 8.04 21.08
CA VAL A 95 -6.45 6.60 21.33
C VAL A 95 -5.13 6.24 22.00
N SER A 96 -4.15 7.16 22.01
CA SER A 96 -2.84 6.95 22.62
C SER A 96 -2.77 7.46 24.06
N GLN A 97 -3.89 7.95 24.64
CA GLN A 97 -3.89 8.41 26.02
C GLN A 97 -3.76 7.22 26.99
N PRO A 98 -2.99 7.39 28.08
CA PRO A 98 -2.94 6.40 29.15
C PRO A 98 -4.32 6.21 29.78
N ALA A 99 -4.61 5.00 30.27
CA ALA A 99 -5.88 4.72 30.95
C ALA A 99 -6.08 5.67 32.13
N GLU A 100 -7.32 6.14 32.31
CA GLU A 100 -7.68 7.08 33.39
C GLU A 100 -7.18 6.56 34.74
N GLY A 101 -6.37 7.38 35.44
CA GLY A 101 -5.82 7.08 36.75
C GLY A 101 -4.36 6.61 36.78
N LEU A 102 -3.72 6.38 35.63
CA LEU A 102 -2.27 6.16 35.56
C LEU A 102 -1.51 7.50 35.51
N LEU A 103 -0.39 7.59 36.21
CA LEU A 103 0.52 8.74 36.12
C LEU A 103 1.07 8.80 34.68
N ALA A 104 0.55 9.72 33.88
CA ALA A 104 0.94 9.93 32.48
C ALA A 104 2.45 10.24 32.29
N ASN A 105 3.16 10.47 33.39
CA ASN A 105 4.58 10.82 33.41
C ASN A 105 5.49 9.60 33.44
N VAL A 106 4.98 8.37 33.62
CA VAL A 106 5.79 7.16 33.65
C VAL A 106 5.52 6.30 32.41
N ILE A 107 6.54 6.13 31.57
CA ILE A 107 6.49 5.24 30.41
C ILE A 107 7.29 3.98 30.74
N THR A 108 6.62 2.83 30.83
CA THR A 108 7.27 1.52 31.04
C THR A 108 7.67 0.89 29.71
N ALA A 109 8.96 0.60 29.54
CA ALA A 109 9.53 -0.05 28.37
C ALA A 109 10.38 -1.26 28.80
N GLY A 110 9.75 -2.43 28.87
CA GLY A 110 10.38 -3.65 29.40
C GLY A 110 10.61 -3.52 30.92
N ASP A 111 11.86 -3.62 31.36
CA ASP A 111 12.25 -3.50 32.78
C ASP A 111 12.61 -2.06 33.21
N TYR A 112 12.38 -1.07 32.33
CA TYR A 112 12.72 0.33 32.58
C TYR A 112 11.47 1.20 32.69
N ASP A 113 11.45 2.06 33.71
CA ASP A 113 10.46 3.12 33.89
C ASP A 113 11.10 4.49 33.62
N LEU A 114 10.56 5.20 32.62
CA LEU A 114 10.99 6.56 32.28
C LEU A 114 10.03 7.57 32.90
N ASN A 115 10.51 8.37 33.85
CA ASN A 115 9.75 9.43 34.50
C ASN A 115 10.01 10.79 33.85
N ILE A 116 9.00 11.35 33.19
CA ILE A 116 9.02 12.67 32.57
C ILE A 116 8.58 13.68 33.63
N SER A 117 9.54 14.36 34.27
CA SER A 117 9.29 15.45 35.21
C SER A 117 9.30 16.79 34.47
N GLU A 118 8.29 17.64 34.68
CA GLU A 118 8.30 19.01 34.18
C GLU A 118 9.39 19.82 34.91
N SER A 119 10.16 20.61 34.16
CA SER A 119 11.27 21.44 34.67
C SER A 119 10.78 22.80 35.17
#